data_AF-A0A7Y5QD11-F1
#
_entry.id   AF-A0A7Y5QD11-F1
#
_cell.length_a   1.000
_cell.length_b   1.000
_cell.length_c   1.000
_cell.angle_alpha   90.00
_cell.angle_beta   90.00
_cell.angle_gamma   90.00
#
_symmetry.space_group_name_H-M   'P 1'
#
loop_
_entity.id
_entity.type
_entity.pdbx_description
1 polymer ?
#
loop_
_entity_poly.entity_id
_entity_poly.type
_entity_poly.pdbx_seq_one_letter_code
_entity_poly.pdbx_strand_id
1 'polypeptide(L)'
;MQRLAFTPSFAFNRVFDLRSVPILPWARLKAWIPRRINAWREHLPQIVPHIPLVCLDSGDTLMDEGTQRYVDEVVVAAEFIPGALDLLAGLHAAGYPLALVVDGSVAGTRNFYQQVPGLWEAFAALAVSEQVGVDKPDPRMFRAALDAMNIPAEDYPRVVMFGNNLSRDIKGANALGLISVWLSWSTRRTHTPADDSEVPAYHIALPLELLDLLERIELGLPATSQT
;
A
#
# COMPACT_ATOMS: atom_id res chain seq x y z
N MET A 1 16.48 3.03 4.67
CA MET A 1 16.84 1.64 4.26
C MET A 1 17.52 0.85 5.38
N GLN A 2 16.75 0.39 6.38
CA GLN A 2 17.24 -0.48 7.48
C GLN A 2 16.54 -1.85 7.53
N ARG A 3 15.43 -2.03 6.80
CA ARG A 3 14.68 -3.29 6.66
C ARG A 3 15.46 -4.53 6.19
N LEU A 4 16.66 -4.35 5.62
CA LEU A 4 17.52 -5.46 5.19
C LEU A 4 18.65 -5.77 6.17
N ALA A 5 18.85 -4.96 7.21
CA ALA A 5 19.86 -5.22 8.23
C ALA A 5 19.29 -6.07 9.36
N PHE A 6 18.89 -7.31 9.04
CA PHE A 6 18.87 -8.35 10.08
C PHE A 6 20.33 -8.49 10.54
N THR A 7 20.65 -7.95 11.71
CA THR A 7 21.90 -8.27 12.39
C THR A 7 21.58 -9.41 13.34
N PRO A 8 21.78 -10.67 12.94
CA PRO A 8 21.58 -11.78 13.86
C PRO A 8 22.53 -11.63 15.05
N SER A 9 22.04 -11.13 16.17
CA SER A 9 22.74 -11.26 17.43
C SER A 9 22.36 -12.61 18.03
N PHE A 10 23.03 -13.67 17.59
CA PHE A 10 22.94 -14.95 18.29
C PHE A 10 23.78 -14.87 19.57
N ALA A 11 23.11 -14.84 20.72
CA ALA A 11 23.77 -15.09 21.98
C ALA A 11 23.90 -16.62 22.16
N PHE A 12 25.09 -17.17 21.94
CA PHE A 12 25.41 -18.58 22.24
C PHE A 12 25.65 -18.83 23.74
N ASN A 13 25.00 -18.04 24.60
CA ASN A 13 25.11 -18.17 26.06
C ASN A 13 24.09 -19.15 26.65
N ARG A 14 23.11 -19.61 25.86
CA ARG A 14 22.23 -20.71 26.26
C ARG A 14 22.99 -22.04 26.15
N VAL A 15 23.29 -22.61 27.31
CA VAL A 15 23.78 -24.00 27.42
C VAL A 15 22.57 -24.92 27.41
N PHE A 16 22.53 -25.83 26.45
CA PHE A 16 21.50 -26.87 26.36
C PHE A 16 22.14 -28.22 26.72
N ASP A 17 21.47 -29.02 27.55
CA ASP A 17 21.85 -30.42 27.69
C ASP A 17 21.42 -31.18 26.43
N LEU A 18 22.37 -31.53 25.57
CA LEU A 18 22.10 -32.25 24.32
C LEU A 18 21.42 -33.61 24.54
N ARG A 19 21.54 -34.21 25.74
CA ARG A 19 20.82 -35.45 26.09
C ARG A 19 19.31 -35.25 26.20
N SER A 20 18.89 -34.00 26.44
CA SER A 20 17.48 -33.60 26.55
C SER A 20 16.88 -33.12 25.22
N VAL A 21 17.72 -32.89 24.20
CA VAL A 21 17.28 -32.39 22.89
C VAL A 21 16.87 -33.57 22.01
N PRO A 22 15.64 -33.60 21.47
CA PRO A 22 15.23 -34.65 20.54
C PRO A 22 16.11 -34.62 19.28
N ILE A 23 16.91 -35.67 19.07
CA ILE A 23 17.68 -35.82 17.83
C ILE A 23 16.75 -36.33 16.73
N LEU A 24 16.53 -35.51 15.72
CA LEU A 24 15.70 -35.84 14.56
C LEU A 24 16.58 -36.31 13.39
N PRO A 25 16.20 -37.39 12.67
CA PRO A 25 16.86 -37.75 11.42
C PRO A 25 16.80 -36.60 10.40
N TRP A 26 17.83 -36.47 9.57
CA TRP A 26 17.87 -35.40 8.55
C TRP A 26 16.68 -35.38 7.61
N ALA A 27 16.17 -36.55 7.22
CA ALA A 27 14.96 -36.64 6.40
C ALA A 27 13.74 -35.99 7.08
N ARG A 28 13.59 -36.16 8.40
CA ARG A 28 12.51 -35.52 9.16
C ARG A 28 12.71 -34.02 9.26
N LEU A 29 13.93 -33.55 9.50
CA LEU A 29 14.20 -32.11 9.57
C LEU A 29 13.92 -31.42 8.22
N LYS A 30 14.40 -32.01 7.11
CA LYS A 30 14.16 -31.50 5.75
C LYS A 30 12.67 -31.40 5.42
N ALA A 31 11.87 -32.35 5.91
CA ALA A 31 10.41 -32.30 5.74
C ALA A 31 9.71 -31.35 6.74
N TRP A 32 10.33 -31.02 7.87
CA TRP A 32 9.73 -30.19 8.92
C TRP A 32 9.92 -28.70 8.69
N ILE A 33 11.09 -28.27 8.21
CA ILE A 33 11.41 -26.84 8.01
C ILE A 33 10.35 -26.14 7.12
N PRO A 34 10.00 -26.64 5.93
CA PRO A 34 9.02 -25.95 5.07
C PRO A 34 7.63 -25.86 5.71
N ARG A 35 7.20 -26.91 6.42
CA ARG A 35 5.91 -26.93 7.14
C ARG A 35 5.88 -25.88 8.23
N ARG A 36 6.96 -25.76 9.01
CA ARG A 36 7.07 -24.74 10.06
C ARG A 36 7.09 -23.34 9.47
N ILE A 37 7.82 -23.11 8.38
CA ILE A 37 7.86 -21.80 7.70
C ILE A 37 6.45 -21.44 7.22
N ASN A 38 5.73 -22.35 6.57
CA ASN A 38 4.37 -22.08 6.10
C ASN A 38 3.41 -21.79 7.28
N ALA A 39 3.49 -22.55 8.37
CA ALA A 39 2.70 -22.28 9.57
C ALA A 39 2.97 -20.87 10.14
N TRP A 40 4.24 -20.44 10.19
CA TRP A 40 4.56 -19.07 10.59
C TRP A 40 4.07 -18.03 9.59
N ARG A 41 4.18 -18.29 8.29
CA ARG A 41 3.67 -17.36 7.25
C ARG A 41 2.17 -17.13 7.37
N GLU A 42 1.39 -18.15 7.71
CA GLU A 42 -0.05 -18.06 7.93
C GLU A 42 -0.39 -17.33 9.25
N HIS A 43 0.46 -17.48 10.27
CA HIS A 43 0.20 -16.94 11.60
C HIS A 43 0.73 -15.51 11.80
N LEU A 44 1.84 -15.15 11.18
CA LEU A 44 2.50 -13.83 11.35
C LEU A 44 1.56 -12.64 11.12
N PRO A 45 0.68 -12.61 10.10
CA PRO A 45 -0.27 -11.51 9.91
C PRO A 45 -1.22 -11.28 11.09
N GLN A 46 -1.46 -12.30 11.92
CA GLN A 46 -2.35 -12.23 13.07
C GLN A 46 -1.68 -11.64 14.32
N ILE A 47 -0.35 -11.71 14.39
CA ILE A 47 0.42 -11.34 15.59
C ILE A 47 1.39 -10.19 15.35
N VAL A 48 1.74 -9.93 14.10
CA VAL A 48 2.58 -8.81 13.67
C VAL A 48 1.66 -7.79 12.99
N PRO A 49 1.49 -6.60 13.59
CA PRO A 49 0.83 -5.49 12.94
C PRO A 49 1.54 -5.18 11.64
N HIS A 50 0.77 -5.06 10.57
CA HIS A 50 1.26 -4.73 9.24
C HIS A 50 0.25 -3.83 8.55
N ILE A 51 0.69 -3.14 7.51
CA ILE A 51 -0.19 -2.38 6.63
C ILE A 51 -0.84 -3.38 5.67
N PRO A 52 -2.15 -3.64 5.75
CA PRO A 52 -2.78 -4.69 4.96
C PRO A 52 -3.05 -4.25 3.51
N LEU A 53 -3.07 -2.95 3.24
CA LEU A 53 -3.29 -2.40 1.91
C LEU A 53 -2.75 -0.97 1.81
N VAL A 54 -2.13 -0.66 0.66
CA VAL A 54 -1.80 0.71 0.24
C VAL A 54 -2.68 1.05 -0.97
N CYS A 55 -3.66 1.92 -0.75
CA CYS A 55 -4.49 2.51 -1.79
C CYS A 55 -3.75 3.70 -2.42
N LEU A 56 -3.68 3.72 -3.74
CA LEU A 56 -2.95 4.71 -4.52
C LEU A 56 -3.93 5.41 -5.45
N ASP A 57 -3.95 6.73 -5.40
CA ASP A 57 -4.51 7.53 -6.49
C ASP A 57 -3.61 7.46 -7.74
N SER A 58 -4.17 7.81 -8.90
CA SER A 58 -3.46 7.79 -10.19
C SER A 58 -3.06 9.19 -10.64
N GLY A 59 -4.02 10.08 -10.88
CA GLY A 59 -3.79 11.38 -11.49
C GLY A 59 -3.03 12.31 -10.54
N ASP A 60 -1.89 12.84 -10.97
CA ASP A 60 -1.00 13.64 -10.14
C ASP A 60 -0.52 12.94 -8.86
N THR A 61 -0.55 11.61 -8.86
CA THR A 61 -0.01 10.80 -7.77
C THR A 61 0.98 9.76 -8.29
N LEU A 62 0.66 9.13 -9.42
CA LEU A 62 1.53 8.22 -10.17
C LEU A 62 1.70 8.70 -11.62
N MET A 63 0.63 9.19 -12.23
CA MET A 63 0.57 9.77 -13.57
C MET A 63 0.70 11.29 -13.49
N ASP A 64 1.44 11.92 -14.40
CA ASP A 64 1.43 13.38 -14.54
C ASP A 64 0.26 13.84 -15.40
N GLU A 65 -0.82 14.38 -14.81
CA GLU A 65 -1.96 14.90 -15.58
C GLU A 65 -1.55 16.03 -16.54
N GLY A 66 -0.45 16.74 -16.25
CA GLY A 66 0.09 17.79 -17.12
C GLY A 66 0.67 17.29 -18.44
N THR A 67 0.94 15.99 -18.55
CA THR A 67 1.46 15.34 -19.77
C THR A 67 0.37 14.63 -20.57
N GLN A 68 -0.88 14.67 -20.11
CA GLN A 68 -1.99 14.02 -20.78
C GLN A 68 -2.19 14.59 -22.18
N ARG A 69 -2.26 13.71 -23.17
CA ARG A 69 -2.61 14.03 -24.55
C ARG A 69 -4.00 13.51 -24.82
N TYR A 70 -4.82 14.32 -25.48
CA TYR A 70 -6.21 13.99 -25.78
C TYR A 70 -6.44 13.87 -27.28
N VAL A 71 -7.29 12.92 -27.68
CA VAL A 71 -7.91 12.84 -29.01
C VAL A 71 -9.41 12.70 -28.79
N ASP A 72 -10.20 13.62 -29.33
CA ASP A 72 -11.67 13.64 -29.17
C ASP A 72 -12.10 13.51 -27.70
N GLU A 73 -11.49 14.30 -26.81
CA GLU A 73 -11.71 14.30 -25.34
C GLU A 73 -11.27 13.03 -24.59
N VAL A 74 -10.65 12.07 -25.28
CA VAL A 74 -10.12 10.84 -24.68
C VAL A 74 -8.63 10.97 -24.42
N VAL A 75 -8.18 10.67 -23.18
CA VAL A 75 -6.74 10.58 -22.85
C VAL A 75 -6.11 9.44 -23.63
N VAL A 76 -5.18 9.74 -24.53
CA VAL A 76 -4.47 8.76 -25.37
C VAL A 76 -3.04 8.48 -24.90
N ALA A 77 -2.44 9.37 -24.13
CA ALA A 77 -1.10 9.18 -23.57
C ALA A 77 -0.92 10.06 -22.32
N ALA A 78 -0.05 9.61 -21.42
CA ALA A 78 0.44 10.37 -20.27
C ALA A 78 1.79 9.79 -19.87
N GLU A 79 2.56 10.54 -19.09
CA GLU A 79 3.82 10.10 -18.49
C GLU A 79 3.62 9.84 -16.99
N PHE A 80 4.54 9.08 -16.40
CA PHE A 80 4.60 8.92 -14.94
C PHE A 80 5.27 10.13 -14.32
N ILE A 81 4.86 10.50 -13.11
CA ILE A 81 5.55 11.53 -12.34
C ILE A 81 6.96 11.04 -11.96
N PRO A 82 7.94 11.95 -11.74
CA PRO A 82 9.29 11.55 -11.33
C PRO A 82 9.28 10.65 -10.07
N GLY A 83 9.90 9.48 -10.18
CA GLY A 83 10.01 8.51 -9.08
C GLY A 83 8.79 7.61 -8.86
N ALA A 84 7.69 7.73 -9.63
CA ALA A 84 6.52 6.87 -9.44
C ALA A 84 6.79 5.39 -9.77
N LEU A 85 7.54 5.11 -10.84
CA LEU A 85 7.90 3.72 -11.18
C LEU A 85 8.83 3.10 -10.13
N ASP A 86 9.80 3.86 -9.64
CA ASP A 86 10.70 3.42 -8.58
C ASP A 86 9.95 3.20 -7.26
N LEU A 87 8.96 4.05 -6.95
CA LEU A 87 8.06 3.87 -5.83
C LEU A 87 7.27 2.57 -5.96
N LEU A 88 6.60 2.33 -7.08
CA LEU A 88 5.79 1.13 -7.31
C LEU A 88 6.66 -0.14 -7.22
N ALA A 89 7.85 -0.12 -7.82
CA ALA A 89 8.82 -1.21 -7.70
C ALA A 89 9.27 -1.43 -6.25
N GLY A 90 9.54 -0.36 -5.51
CA GLY A 90 9.92 -0.41 -4.10
C GLY A 90 8.81 -0.96 -3.20
N LEU A 91 7.56 -0.53 -3.42
CA LEU A 91 6.40 -1.01 -2.68
C LEU A 91 6.15 -2.50 -2.93
N HIS A 92 6.23 -2.93 -4.20
CA HIS A 92 6.10 -4.32 -4.58
C HIS A 92 7.22 -5.18 -3.98
N ALA A 93 8.48 -4.73 -4.05
CA ALA A 93 9.62 -5.43 -3.45
C ALA A 93 9.52 -5.51 -1.92
N ALA A 94 8.91 -4.52 -1.27
CA ALA A 94 8.62 -4.52 0.16
C ALA A 94 7.42 -5.42 0.54
N GLY A 95 6.67 -5.94 -0.44
CA GLY A 95 5.57 -6.88 -0.23
C GLY A 95 4.24 -6.22 0.15
N TYR A 96 4.08 -4.90 -0.07
CA TYR A 96 2.81 -4.23 0.19
C TYR A 96 1.76 -4.60 -0.86
N PRO A 97 0.55 -5.04 -0.44
CA PRO A 97 -0.60 -5.13 -1.35
C PRO A 97 -0.98 -3.73 -1.82
N LEU A 98 -1.18 -3.58 -3.14
CA LEU A 98 -1.48 -2.29 -3.77
C LEU A 98 -2.88 -2.30 -4.37
N ALA A 99 -3.63 -1.21 -4.18
CA ALA A 99 -4.88 -0.96 -4.88
C ALA A 99 -4.85 0.38 -5.59
N LEU A 100 -5.45 0.45 -6.78
CA LEU A 100 -5.71 1.73 -7.46
C LEU A 100 -7.10 2.24 -7.10
N VAL A 101 -7.20 3.50 -6.66
CA VAL A 101 -8.47 4.19 -6.37
C VAL A 101 -8.55 5.47 -7.19
N VAL A 102 -9.25 5.39 -8.33
CA VAL A 102 -9.12 6.36 -9.43
C VAL A 102 -10.48 6.92 -9.84
N ASP A 103 -10.57 8.24 -9.99
CA ASP A 103 -11.71 8.86 -10.68
C ASP A 103 -11.41 8.87 -12.19
N GLY A 104 -12.21 8.15 -12.99
CA GLY A 104 -11.95 8.01 -14.43
C GLY A 104 -12.56 6.75 -15.04
N SER A 105 -12.07 6.35 -16.21
CA SER A 105 -12.53 5.16 -16.94
C SER A 105 -11.64 3.95 -16.70
N VAL A 106 -12.24 2.76 -16.72
CA VAL A 106 -11.50 1.50 -16.54
C VAL A 106 -10.53 1.30 -17.71
N ALA A 107 -11.00 1.58 -18.93
CA ALA A 107 -10.19 1.45 -20.13
C ALA A 107 -8.98 2.40 -20.14
N GLY A 108 -9.17 3.67 -19.78
CA GLY A 108 -8.08 4.66 -19.74
C GLY A 108 -7.04 4.31 -18.68
N THR A 109 -7.50 3.94 -17.48
CA THR A 109 -6.63 3.51 -16.38
C THR A 109 -5.81 2.28 -16.80
N ARG A 110 -6.47 1.24 -17.33
CA ARG A 110 -5.80 0.03 -17.79
C ARG A 110 -4.78 0.30 -18.90
N ASN A 111 -5.16 1.06 -19.91
CA ASN A 111 -4.28 1.39 -21.04
C ASN A 111 -3.03 2.15 -20.60
N PHE A 112 -3.11 2.98 -19.57
CA PHE A 112 -1.94 3.67 -19.03
C PHE A 112 -0.97 2.70 -18.35
N TYR A 113 -1.46 1.94 -17.37
CA TYR A 113 -0.58 1.07 -16.56
C TYR A 113 -0.05 -0.14 -17.34
N GLN A 114 -0.74 -0.61 -18.39
CA GLN A 114 -0.25 -1.70 -19.24
C GLN A 114 0.93 -1.30 -20.16
N GLN A 115 1.28 -0.01 -20.26
CA GLN A 115 2.46 0.43 -21.00
C GLN A 115 3.77 -0.03 -20.34
N VAL A 116 3.74 -0.35 -19.04
CA VAL A 116 4.86 -0.89 -18.30
C VAL A 116 4.59 -2.38 -18.03
N PRO A 117 5.44 -3.30 -18.52
CA PRO A 117 5.22 -4.73 -18.33
C PRO A 117 5.05 -5.12 -16.86
N GLY A 118 3.96 -5.84 -16.54
CA GLY A 118 3.67 -6.37 -15.21
C GLY A 118 3.13 -5.35 -14.20
N LEU A 119 3.02 -4.07 -14.57
CA LEU A 119 2.57 -3.03 -13.63
C LEU A 119 1.07 -3.10 -13.37
N TRP A 120 0.26 -3.41 -14.38
CA TRP A 120 -1.18 -3.59 -14.21
C TRP A 120 -1.48 -4.76 -13.25
N GLU A 121 -0.75 -5.86 -13.39
CA GLU A 121 -0.88 -7.06 -12.58
C GLU A 121 -0.30 -6.90 -11.16
N ALA A 122 0.48 -5.85 -10.90
CA ALA A 122 1.02 -5.55 -9.58
C ALA A 122 -0.03 -5.00 -8.61
N PHE A 123 -1.17 -4.50 -9.12
CA PHE A 123 -2.29 -4.05 -8.31
C PHE A 123 -3.21 -5.21 -7.97
N ALA A 124 -3.37 -5.48 -6.68
CA ALA A 124 -4.22 -6.54 -6.16
C ALA A 124 -5.73 -6.20 -6.22
N ALA A 125 -6.06 -4.91 -6.24
CA ALA A 125 -7.43 -4.43 -6.39
C ALA A 125 -7.51 -3.13 -7.20
N LEU A 126 -8.70 -2.87 -7.72
CA LEU A 126 -9.01 -1.70 -8.53
C LEU A 126 -10.39 -1.16 -8.14
N ALA A 127 -10.45 0.13 -7.81
CA ALA A 127 -11.66 0.90 -7.64
C ALA A 127 -11.62 2.08 -8.60
N VAL A 128 -12.45 2.04 -9.65
CA VAL A 128 -12.53 3.09 -10.68
C VAL A 128 -13.94 3.66 -10.67
N SER A 129 -14.07 4.99 -10.68
CA SER A 129 -15.37 5.65 -10.52
C SER A 129 -16.40 5.28 -11.58
N GLU A 130 -15.99 5.02 -12.83
CA GLU A 130 -16.86 4.46 -13.88
C GLU A 130 -17.53 3.14 -13.46
N GLN A 131 -16.81 2.26 -12.78
CA GLN A 131 -17.32 0.97 -12.33
C GLN A 131 -18.10 1.07 -11.01
N VAL A 132 -17.66 1.94 -10.10
CA VAL A 132 -18.28 2.12 -8.77
C VAL A 132 -19.54 3.00 -8.85
N GLY A 133 -19.63 3.87 -9.85
CA GLY A 133 -20.75 4.78 -10.09
C GLY A 133 -20.70 6.08 -9.29
N VAL A 134 -19.58 6.38 -8.62
CA VAL A 134 -19.32 7.63 -7.90
C VAL A 134 -17.84 7.98 -7.88
N ASP A 135 -17.54 9.27 -7.76
CA ASP A 135 -16.19 9.78 -7.60
C ASP A 135 -15.81 9.96 -6.13
N LYS A 136 -14.50 10.03 -5.85
CA LYS A 136 -13.99 10.52 -4.56
C LYS A 136 -14.49 11.95 -4.29
N PRO A 137 -14.84 12.30 -3.04
CA PRO A 137 -14.54 11.60 -1.78
C PRO A 137 -15.62 10.61 -1.33
N ASP A 138 -16.53 10.13 -2.19
CA ASP A 138 -17.57 9.20 -1.75
C ASP A 138 -16.94 7.93 -1.12
N PRO A 139 -17.31 7.57 0.13
CA PRO A 139 -16.72 6.42 0.81
C PRO A 139 -16.84 5.09 0.05
N ARG A 140 -17.78 4.96 -0.90
CA ARG A 140 -17.91 3.78 -1.76
C ARG A 140 -16.68 3.54 -2.63
N MET A 141 -15.95 4.58 -3.04
CA MET A 141 -14.72 4.42 -3.83
C MET A 141 -13.64 3.66 -3.07
N PHE A 142 -13.44 4.02 -1.81
CA PHE A 142 -12.44 3.39 -0.96
C PHE A 142 -12.90 2.01 -0.50
N ARG A 143 -14.18 1.87 -0.12
CA ARG A 143 -14.76 0.56 0.23
C ARG A 143 -14.67 -0.45 -0.90
N ALA A 144 -14.83 -0.04 -2.17
CA ALA A 144 -14.68 -0.95 -3.30
C ALA A 144 -13.29 -1.63 -3.33
N ALA A 145 -12.21 -0.90 -3.00
CA ALA A 145 -10.87 -1.48 -2.91
C ALA A 145 -10.70 -2.34 -1.65
N LEU A 146 -11.23 -1.91 -0.51
CA LEU A 146 -11.18 -2.64 0.76
C LEU A 146 -11.93 -3.97 0.68
N ASP A 147 -13.14 -3.97 0.11
CA ASP A 147 -14.00 -5.13 -0.08
C ASP A 147 -13.38 -6.12 -1.07
N ALA A 148 -12.77 -5.64 -2.16
CA ALA A 148 -12.06 -6.48 -3.11
C ALA A 148 -10.87 -7.24 -2.48
N MET A 149 -10.29 -6.66 -1.43
CA MET A 149 -9.19 -7.25 -0.66
C MET A 149 -9.64 -7.97 0.61
N ASN A 150 -10.96 -8.04 0.87
CA ASN A 150 -11.56 -8.58 2.09
C ASN A 150 -11.00 -7.95 3.37
N ILE A 151 -10.73 -6.64 3.36
CA ILE A 151 -10.23 -5.93 4.54
C ILE A 151 -11.41 -5.60 5.46
N PRO A 152 -11.42 -6.11 6.70
CA PRO A 152 -12.50 -5.83 7.64
C PRO A 152 -12.36 -4.42 8.24
N ALA A 153 -13.46 -3.87 8.77
CA ALA A 153 -13.50 -2.49 9.25
C ALA A 153 -12.53 -2.20 10.41
N GLU A 154 -12.23 -3.19 11.26
CA GLU A 154 -11.22 -3.08 12.33
C GLU A 154 -9.80 -2.79 11.79
N ASP A 155 -9.54 -3.10 10.53
CA ASP A 155 -8.24 -2.92 9.89
C ASP A 155 -8.12 -1.60 9.13
N TYR A 156 -9.22 -0.86 8.96
CA TYR A 156 -9.23 0.43 8.27
C TYR A 156 -8.19 1.41 8.85
N PRO A 157 -8.02 1.53 10.18
CA PRO A 157 -6.98 2.40 10.77
C PRO A 157 -5.54 2.02 10.45
N ARG A 158 -5.29 0.88 9.78
CA ARG A 158 -3.97 0.42 9.33
C ARG A 158 -3.79 0.51 7.82
N VAL A 159 -4.86 0.77 7.07
CA VAL A 159 -4.82 0.94 5.61
C VAL A 159 -4.35 2.36 5.28
N VAL A 160 -3.50 2.48 4.26
CA VAL A 160 -3.01 3.77 3.80
C VAL A 160 -3.71 4.19 2.51
N MET A 161 -4.16 5.44 2.43
CA MET A 161 -4.51 6.12 1.18
C MET A 161 -3.44 7.14 0.84
N PHE A 162 -2.81 7.00 -0.31
CA PHE A 162 -1.84 7.92 -0.85
C PHE A 162 -2.40 8.62 -2.09
N GLY A 163 -2.47 9.95 -2.04
CA GLY A 163 -3.01 10.76 -3.13
C GLY A 163 -2.62 12.22 -3.03
N ASN A 164 -2.94 12.99 -4.07
CA ASN A 164 -2.52 14.38 -4.19
C ASN A 164 -3.64 15.39 -3.87
N ASN A 165 -4.88 14.93 -3.75
CA ASN A 165 -6.04 15.81 -3.64
C ASN A 165 -6.67 15.80 -2.25
N LEU A 166 -6.54 16.92 -1.53
CA LEU A 166 -7.10 17.11 -0.20
C LEU A 166 -8.61 16.84 -0.13
N SER A 167 -9.39 17.42 -1.06
CA SER A 167 -10.86 17.34 -1.02
C SER A 167 -11.43 16.01 -1.50
N ARG A 168 -10.61 15.16 -2.12
CA ARG A 168 -11.02 13.86 -2.68
C ARG A 168 -10.37 12.69 -1.97
N ASP A 169 -9.05 12.59 -2.04
CA ASP A 169 -8.29 11.47 -1.49
C ASP A 169 -8.26 11.53 0.03
N ILE A 170 -7.81 12.66 0.56
CA ILE A 170 -7.60 12.84 2.01
C ILE A 170 -8.93 12.86 2.74
N LYS A 171 -9.87 13.67 2.25
CA LYS A 171 -11.24 13.72 2.78
C LYS A 171 -11.94 12.36 2.81
N GLY A 172 -11.86 11.62 1.71
CA GLY A 172 -12.49 10.32 1.61
C GLY A 172 -11.83 9.25 2.49
N ALA A 173 -10.49 9.26 2.57
CA ALA A 173 -9.73 8.40 3.47
C ALA A 173 -10.04 8.67 4.95
N ASN A 174 -10.03 9.95 5.34
CA ASN A 174 -10.33 10.38 6.69
C ASN A 174 -11.76 10.01 7.12
N ALA A 175 -12.73 10.09 6.20
CA ALA A 175 -14.12 9.70 6.46
C ALA A 175 -14.30 8.21 6.81
N LEU A 176 -13.33 7.36 6.44
CA LEU A 176 -13.30 5.94 6.78
C LEU A 176 -12.28 5.59 7.87
N GLY A 177 -11.55 6.58 8.38
CA GLY A 177 -10.48 6.37 9.35
C GLY A 177 -9.23 5.71 8.78
N LEU A 178 -9.00 5.77 7.46
CA LEU A 178 -7.77 5.30 6.85
C LEU A 178 -6.62 6.27 7.17
N ILE A 179 -5.38 5.79 7.12
CA ILE A 179 -4.19 6.63 7.23
C ILE A 179 -4.02 7.40 5.91
N SER A 180 -4.25 8.71 5.94
CA SER A 180 -4.13 9.57 4.75
C SER A 180 -2.72 10.14 4.61
N VAL A 181 -2.11 9.92 3.44
CA VAL A 181 -0.80 10.46 3.06
C VAL A 181 -0.99 11.35 1.85
N TRP A 182 -0.72 12.64 2.02
CA TRP A 182 -0.85 13.63 0.97
C TRP A 182 0.47 13.88 0.24
N LEU A 183 0.44 13.78 -1.09
CA LEU A 183 1.54 14.14 -1.98
C LEU A 183 1.37 15.58 -2.51
N SER A 184 2.31 16.45 -2.13
CA SER A 184 2.29 17.88 -2.49
C SER A 184 3.09 18.25 -3.74
N TRP A 185 3.37 17.29 -4.63
CA TRP A 185 4.28 17.51 -5.76
C TRP A 185 3.68 18.43 -6.86
N SER A 186 2.36 18.35 -7.09
CA SER A 186 1.65 19.10 -8.13
C SER A 186 1.03 20.38 -7.57
N THR A 187 1.10 21.47 -8.32
CA THR A 187 0.44 22.75 -7.99
C THR A 187 -0.95 22.90 -8.61
N ARG A 188 -1.48 21.85 -9.26
CA ARG A 188 -2.80 21.89 -9.94
C ARG A 188 -3.99 21.83 -8.96
N ARG A 189 -3.75 21.49 -7.69
CA ARG A 189 -4.77 21.41 -6.63
C ARG A 189 -4.38 22.31 -5.46
N THR A 190 -5.36 22.65 -4.62
CA THR A 190 -5.10 23.41 -3.39
C THR A 190 -4.19 22.63 -2.45
N HIS A 191 -3.24 23.33 -1.82
CA HIS A 191 -2.39 22.83 -0.75
C HIS A 191 -2.90 23.23 0.64
N THR A 192 -4.06 23.87 0.68
CA THR A 192 -4.71 24.34 1.92
C THR A 192 -5.99 23.53 2.14
N PRO A 193 -6.10 22.80 3.25
CA PRO A 193 -7.33 22.13 3.66
C PRO A 193 -8.46 23.16 3.83
N ALA A 194 -9.65 22.85 3.32
CA ALA A 194 -10.82 23.69 3.52
C ALA A 194 -11.40 23.56 4.94
N ASP A 195 -11.28 22.38 5.54
CA ASP A 195 -11.77 22.03 6.87
C ASP A 195 -10.98 20.85 7.47
N ASP A 196 -11.30 20.46 8.70
CA ASP A 196 -10.61 19.36 9.41
C ASP A 196 -10.70 18.01 8.70
N SER A 197 -11.70 17.79 7.85
CA SER A 197 -11.83 16.54 7.09
C SER A 197 -10.77 16.41 6.00
N GLU A 198 -10.17 17.52 5.56
CA GLU A 198 -9.14 17.57 4.53
C GLU A 198 -7.71 17.59 5.09
N VAL A 199 -7.54 17.53 6.41
CA VAL A 199 -6.21 17.52 7.04
C VAL A 199 -5.60 16.11 6.94
N PRO A 200 -4.46 15.93 6.26
CA PRO A 200 -3.85 14.61 6.12
C PRO A 200 -3.14 14.19 7.40
N ALA A 201 -3.09 12.88 7.65
CA ALA A 201 -2.29 12.33 8.75
C ALA A 201 -0.79 12.53 8.51
N TYR A 202 -0.36 12.43 7.24
CA TYR A 202 1.02 12.65 6.82
C TYR A 202 1.09 13.42 5.51
N HIS A 203 2.20 14.15 5.34
CA HIS A 203 2.49 14.95 4.16
C HIS A 203 3.90 14.63 3.67
N ILE A 204 4.03 14.43 2.36
CA ILE A 204 5.31 14.25 1.66
C ILE A 204 5.35 15.10 0.38
N ALA A 205 6.56 15.42 -0.09
CA ALA A 205 6.77 16.22 -1.29
C ALA A 205 7.15 15.34 -2.49
N LEU A 206 7.81 14.21 -2.24
CA LEU A 206 8.31 13.31 -3.28
C LEU A 206 7.70 11.92 -3.11
N PRO A 207 7.35 11.22 -4.20
CA PRO A 207 6.74 9.89 -4.13
C PRO A 207 7.58 8.87 -3.35
N LEU A 208 8.91 8.89 -3.54
CA LEU A 208 9.82 7.94 -2.89
C LEU A 208 9.89 8.08 -1.37
N GLU A 209 9.52 9.23 -0.79
CA GLU A 209 9.45 9.42 0.66
C GLU A 209 8.37 8.53 1.30
N LEU A 210 7.40 8.03 0.50
CA LEU A 210 6.38 7.10 0.96
C LEU A 210 7.01 5.81 1.47
N LEU A 211 8.10 5.30 0.87
CA LEU A 211 8.73 4.05 1.30
C LEU A 211 9.23 4.12 2.74
N ASP A 212 9.99 5.16 3.07
CA ASP A 212 10.50 5.38 4.43
C ASP A 212 9.36 5.74 5.40
N LEU A 213 8.31 6.43 4.92
CA LEU A 213 7.14 6.76 5.74
C LEU A 213 6.34 5.51 6.11
N LEU A 214 6.05 4.61 5.16
CA LEU A 214 5.33 3.37 5.44
C LEU A 214 6.11 2.48 6.42
N GLU A 215 7.44 2.43 6.30
CA GLU A 215 8.29 1.72 7.27
C GLU A 215 8.09 2.28 8.70
N ARG A 216 8.05 3.61 8.86
CA ARG A 216 7.80 4.25 10.16
C ARG A 216 6.39 4.01 10.69
N ILE A 217 5.37 4.11 9.82
CA ILE A 217 3.98 3.85 10.19
C ILE A 217 3.84 2.43 10.70
N GLU A 218 4.37 1.47 9.94
CA GLU A 218 4.27 0.04 10.25
C GLU A 218 4.98 -0.32 11.55
N LEU A 219 6.15 0.26 11.82
CA LEU A 219 6.86 0.12 13.11
C LEU A 219 6.12 0.76 14.30
N GLY A 220 5.23 1.72 14.02
CA GLY A 220 4.41 2.39 15.03
C GLY A 220 3.05 1.73 15.28
N LEU A 221 2.67 0.72 14.49
CA LEU A 221 1.38 0.06 14.65
C LEU A 221 1.31 -0.70 16.00
N PRO A 222 0.19 -0.63 16.72
CA PRO A 222 0.02 -1.33 17.99
C PRO A 222 0.01 -2.84 17.76
N ALA A 223 0.68 -3.59 18.64
CA ALA A 223 0.63 -5.05 18.63
C ALA A 223 -0.82 -5.55 18.60
N THR A 224 -1.12 -6.51 17.72
CA THR A 224 -2.44 -7.14 17.68
C THR A 224 -2.65 -7.86 19.00
N SER A 225 -3.58 -7.36 19.83
CA SER A 225 -3.90 -7.99 21.12
C SER A 225 -4.37 -9.42 20.87
N GLN A 226 -3.69 -10.40 21.47
CA GLN A 226 -4.17 -11.78 21.49
C GLN A 226 -5.41 -11.82 22.39
N THR A 227 -6.59 -12.04 21.80
CA THR A 227 -7.80 -12.48 22.53
C THR A 227 -7.79 -13.98 22.72
#